data_AF-A0A1D3TWF8-F1
#
_entry.id   AF-A0A1D3TWF8-F1
#
_cell.length_a   1.000
_cell.length_b   1.000
_cell.length_c   1.000
_cell.angle_alpha   90.00
_cell.angle_beta   90.00
_cell.angle_gamma   90.00
#
_symmetry.space_group_name_H-M   'P 1'
#
loop_
_entity.id
_entity.type
_entity.pdbx_description
1 polymer ?
#
loop_
_entity_poly.entity_id
_entity_poly.type
_entity_poly.pdbx_seq_one_letter_code
_entity_poly.pdbx_strand_id
1 'polypeptide(L)'
;MTNLRLKKEMIDAVNNQIKANEPPCTKRIFMQLQEQGCTKNEAKEMIAAVLLGEMYEILKEGRPFDEKKYERELQELVEDDFIFDDVMQELEDASDTILQANINVYEAIFERKPTEAIRIFMDVWDDIKKFVKDNFYKQDSKGNIIKPELIDIDDETDFKYELFNWLQDMEMEFHNSRLYEERIQFCQEVMDLFAWKEDSADNYKSAIGEALNDLKRYNECDEWFENWLKEEPDNISCINTYIQCVSGREDWEKAKQLTEKYIGTSIEFNGENEILLYRALDVYEGLGETEKAKQYQEKIDEYLKWFKKNRKFDEDDYAEPVYFSQPIVKEKKTYPNDPCPCGSGKKYKKCCGK
;
A
#
# COMPACT_ATOMS: atom_id res chain seq x y z
N MET A 1 -19.92 -13.55 8.59
CA MET A 1 -20.08 -12.73 7.37
C MET A 1 -20.30 -11.27 7.73
N THR A 2 -19.22 -10.58 8.08
CA THR A 2 -19.21 -9.12 8.29
C THR A 2 -18.72 -8.48 7.00
N ASN A 3 -19.53 -7.63 6.36
CA ASN A 3 -19.17 -6.94 5.12
C ASN A 3 -18.00 -5.98 5.40
N LEU A 4 -16.78 -6.31 4.95
CA LEU A 4 -15.54 -5.56 5.25
C LEU A 4 -15.56 -4.11 4.74
N ARG A 5 -16.22 -3.84 3.61
CA ARG A 5 -16.45 -2.48 3.11
C ARG A 5 -17.34 -1.69 4.08
N LEU A 6 -18.43 -2.31 4.53
CA LEU A 6 -19.32 -1.72 5.53
C LEU A 6 -18.58 -1.50 6.85
N LYS A 7 -17.71 -2.43 7.27
CA LYS A 7 -16.85 -2.26 8.46
C LYS A 7 -15.96 -1.03 8.34
N LYS A 8 -15.28 -0.83 7.21
CA LYS A 8 -14.45 0.37 6.94
C LYS A 8 -15.29 1.65 6.98
N GLU A 9 -16.45 1.67 6.32
CA GLU A 9 -17.37 2.82 6.31
C GLU A 9 -17.87 3.18 7.72
N MET A 10 -18.18 2.19 8.56
CA MET A 10 -18.62 2.42 9.93
C MET A 10 -17.49 2.94 10.83
N ILE A 11 -16.28 2.41 10.68
CA ILE A 11 -15.11 2.91 11.43
C ILE A 11 -14.79 4.35 11.03
N ASP A 12 -14.92 4.69 9.75
CA ASP A 12 -14.72 6.07 9.26
C ASP A 12 -15.80 7.02 9.77
N ALA A 13 -17.06 6.57 9.83
CA ALA A 13 -18.13 7.32 10.46
C ALA A 13 -17.84 7.57 11.96
N VAL A 14 -17.32 6.58 12.69
CA VAL A 14 -16.90 6.74 14.09
C VAL A 14 -15.72 7.71 14.23
N ASN A 15 -14.72 7.62 13.35
CA ASN A 15 -13.60 8.56 13.31
C ASN A 15 -14.09 10.00 13.13
N ASN A 16 -15.07 10.21 12.26
CA ASN A 16 -15.69 11.51 12.02
C ASN A 16 -16.47 12.00 13.25
N GLN A 17 -17.26 11.14 13.90
CA GLN A 17 -17.96 11.48 15.15
C GLN A 17 -17.00 11.91 16.27
N ILE A 18 -15.89 11.19 16.46
CA ILE A 18 -14.87 11.50 17.47
C ILE A 18 -14.17 12.83 17.17
N LYS A 19 -13.84 13.08 15.90
CA LYS A 19 -13.16 14.31 15.45
C LYS A 19 -14.05 15.54 15.54
N ALA A 20 -15.30 15.42 15.10
CA ALA A 20 -16.31 16.47 15.18
C ALA A 20 -16.83 16.67 16.61
N ASN A 21 -16.67 15.66 17.48
CA ASN A 21 -17.30 15.59 18.79
C ASN A 21 -18.84 15.66 18.71
N GLU A 22 -19.38 15.03 17.67
CA GLU A 22 -20.81 15.00 17.34
C GLU A 22 -21.21 13.57 16.91
N PRO A 23 -22.02 12.85 17.71
CA PRO A 23 -22.48 13.22 19.04
C PRO A 23 -21.34 13.15 20.09
N PRO A 24 -21.37 13.96 21.15
CA PRO A 24 -20.31 14.01 22.16
C PRO A 24 -20.16 12.69 22.96
N CYS A 25 -21.22 11.87 23.03
CA CYS A 25 -21.18 10.58 23.70
C CYS A 25 -20.17 9.61 23.07
N THR A 26 -20.00 9.63 21.74
CA THR A 26 -19.04 8.77 21.02
C THR A 26 -17.61 8.97 21.52
N LYS A 27 -17.18 10.23 21.65
CA LYS A 27 -15.82 10.56 22.12
C LYS A 27 -15.61 10.19 23.59
N ARG A 28 -16.65 10.36 24.42
CA ARG A 28 -16.61 10.00 25.84
C ARG A 28 -16.42 8.49 26.02
N ILE A 29 -17.22 7.69 25.32
CA ILE A 29 -17.17 6.22 25.36
C ILE A 29 -15.84 5.69 24.79
N PHE A 30 -15.37 6.28 23.69
CA PHE A 30 -14.04 5.97 23.16
C PHE A 30 -12.93 6.15 24.19
N MET A 31 -12.94 7.25 24.96
CA MET A 31 -11.95 7.46 26.02
C MET A 31 -12.10 6.46 27.17
N GLN A 32 -13.33 6.11 27.56
CA GLN A 32 -13.60 5.16 28.64
C GLN A 32 -13.16 3.74 28.29
N LEU A 33 -13.40 3.29 27.05
CA LEU A 33 -12.90 2.01 26.55
C LEU A 33 -11.37 1.95 26.57
N GLN A 34 -10.70 3.05 26.21
CA GLN A 34 -9.24 3.14 26.31
C GLN A 34 -8.74 3.09 27.77
N GLU A 35 -9.47 3.68 28.72
CA GLU A 35 -9.15 3.59 30.15
C GLU A 35 -9.34 2.17 30.72
N GLN A 36 -10.23 1.38 30.11
CA GLN A 36 -10.45 -0.03 30.43
C GLN A 36 -9.43 -0.99 29.76
N GLY A 37 -8.53 -0.47 28.91
CA GLY A 37 -7.44 -1.22 28.31
C GLY A 37 -7.60 -1.52 26.82
N CYS A 38 -8.72 -1.14 26.19
CA CYS A 38 -8.89 -1.29 24.74
C CYS A 38 -7.88 -0.44 23.96
N THR A 39 -7.32 -1.02 22.92
CA THR A 39 -6.62 -0.28 21.88
C THR A 39 -7.57 0.69 21.18
N LYS A 40 -7.00 1.69 20.51
CA LYS A 40 -7.79 2.67 19.74
C LYS A 40 -8.59 2.04 18.61
N ASN A 41 -8.14 0.92 18.05
CA ASN A 41 -8.85 0.26 16.96
C ASN A 41 -10.01 -0.57 17.52
N GLU A 42 -9.77 -1.37 18.56
CA GLU A 42 -10.83 -2.11 19.26
C GLU A 42 -11.95 -1.18 19.73
N ALA A 43 -11.61 -0.06 20.38
CA ALA A 43 -12.60 0.90 20.83
C ALA A 43 -13.42 1.50 19.67
N LYS A 44 -12.82 1.69 18.48
CA LYS A 44 -13.56 2.16 17.30
C LYS A 44 -14.45 1.09 16.70
N GLU A 45 -13.99 -0.16 16.66
CA GLU A 45 -14.77 -1.29 16.16
C GLU A 45 -16.00 -1.55 17.03
N MET A 46 -15.85 -1.47 18.36
CA MET A 46 -16.95 -1.58 19.32
C MET A 46 -18.02 -0.52 19.09
N ILE A 47 -17.60 0.74 18.94
CA ILE A 47 -18.50 1.85 18.66
C ILE A 47 -19.13 1.69 17.26
N ALA A 48 -18.37 1.22 16.27
CA ALA A 48 -18.85 1.00 14.90
C ALA A 48 -19.93 -0.09 14.84
N ALA A 49 -19.85 -1.13 15.66
CA ALA A 49 -20.87 -2.16 15.76
C ALA A 49 -22.20 -1.61 16.29
N VAL A 50 -22.15 -0.76 17.33
CA VAL A 50 -23.34 -0.08 17.87
C VAL A 50 -23.93 0.89 16.85
N LEU A 51 -23.07 1.66 16.16
CA LEU A 51 -23.49 2.57 15.09
C LEU A 51 -24.21 1.82 13.96
N LEU A 52 -23.67 0.67 13.54
CA LEU A 52 -24.27 -0.16 12.51
C LEU A 52 -25.66 -0.67 12.92
N GLY A 53 -25.83 -1.09 14.17
CA GLY A 53 -27.12 -1.52 14.72
C GLY A 53 -28.17 -0.39 14.69
N GLU A 54 -27.79 0.82 15.10
CA GLU A 54 -28.67 1.98 15.04
C GLU A 54 -29.02 2.37 13.59
N MET A 55 -28.06 2.33 12.67
CA MET A 55 -28.30 2.57 11.25
C MET A 55 -29.26 1.54 10.64
N TYR A 56 -29.13 0.26 11.01
CA TYR A 56 -30.04 -0.78 10.55
C TYR A 56 -31.49 -0.52 11.00
N GLU A 57 -31.71 -0.16 12.26
CA GLU A 57 -33.07 0.13 12.76
C GLU A 57 -33.64 1.43 12.16
N ILE A 58 -32.81 2.45 11.92
CA ILE A 58 -33.20 3.66 11.18
C ILE A 58 -33.73 3.29 9.78
N LEU A 59 -33.00 2.45 9.06
CA LEU A 59 -33.37 2.03 7.70
C LEU A 59 -34.60 1.12 7.70
N LYS A 60 -34.70 0.22 8.67
CA LYS A 60 -35.80 -0.76 8.79
C LYS A 60 -37.11 -0.13 9.23
N GLU A 61 -37.07 0.80 10.17
CA GLU A 61 -38.27 1.43 10.76
C GLU A 61 -38.59 2.80 10.13
N GLY A 62 -37.69 3.35 9.32
CA GLY A 62 -37.85 4.67 8.70
C GLY A 62 -37.86 5.81 9.71
N ARG A 63 -37.19 5.63 10.86
CA ARG A 63 -37.17 6.59 11.97
C ARG A 63 -35.91 7.46 11.94
N PRO A 64 -35.95 8.69 12.48
CA PRO A 64 -34.75 9.51 12.61
C PRO A 64 -33.76 8.91 13.63
N PHE A 65 -32.49 9.32 13.53
CA PHE A 65 -31.45 8.99 14.50
C PHE A 65 -31.84 9.49 15.90
N ASP A 66 -31.76 8.60 16.89
CA ASP A 66 -32.06 8.91 18.29
C ASP A 66 -30.76 8.91 19.11
N GLU A 67 -30.21 10.11 19.33
CA GLU A 67 -28.96 10.29 20.07
C GLU A 67 -29.03 9.74 21.50
N LYS A 68 -30.20 9.78 22.16
CA LYS A 68 -30.35 9.25 23.53
C LYS A 68 -30.38 7.72 23.55
N LYS A 69 -30.97 7.11 22.52
CA LYS A 69 -30.93 5.65 22.35
C LYS A 69 -29.50 5.20 22.08
N TYR A 70 -28.84 5.86 21.13
CA TYR A 70 -27.44 5.59 20.78
C TYR A 70 -26.49 5.77 21.96
N GLU A 71 -26.64 6.85 22.76
CA GLU A 71 -25.82 7.06 23.96
C GLU A 71 -25.98 5.94 24.98
N ARG A 72 -27.19 5.41 25.18
CA ARG A 72 -27.45 4.29 26.09
C ARG A 72 -26.82 2.98 25.59
N GLU A 73 -26.95 2.68 24.30
CA GLU A 73 -26.35 1.47 23.71
C GLU A 73 -24.82 1.53 23.74
N LEU A 74 -24.22 2.70 23.53
CA LEU A 74 -22.78 2.89 23.70
C LEU A 74 -22.34 2.74 25.16
N GLN A 75 -23.17 3.16 26.12
CA GLN A 75 -22.86 3.08 27.55
C GLN A 75 -22.81 1.61 28.04
N GLU A 76 -23.61 0.72 27.43
CA GLU A 76 -23.57 -0.73 27.69
C GLU A 76 -22.18 -1.34 27.38
N LEU A 77 -21.43 -0.78 26.43
CA LEU A 77 -20.06 -1.22 26.12
C LEU A 77 -19.07 -1.04 27.29
N VAL A 78 -19.39 -0.15 28.23
CA VAL A 78 -18.50 0.28 29.32
C VAL A 78 -19.03 -0.18 30.69
N GLU A 79 -20.34 -0.39 30.81
CA GLU A 79 -21.02 -0.77 32.07
C GLU A 79 -21.07 -2.26 32.34
N ASP A 80 -20.99 -3.06 31.29
CA ASP A 80 -21.06 -4.51 31.37
C ASP A 80 -19.62 -5.03 31.18
N ASP A 81 -19.10 -5.84 32.11
CA ASP A 81 -17.82 -6.57 31.98
C ASP A 81 -17.97 -7.62 30.85
N PHE A 82 -18.28 -7.17 29.63
CA PHE A 82 -18.44 -8.01 28.45
C PHE A 82 -17.04 -8.47 28.03
N ILE A 83 -16.65 -9.58 28.64
CA ILE A 83 -15.54 -10.43 28.24
C ILE A 83 -15.75 -10.77 26.76
N PHE A 84 -14.83 -10.25 25.94
CA PHE A 84 -14.74 -10.38 24.48
C PHE A 84 -14.34 -11.79 24.02
N ASP A 85 -14.99 -12.84 24.53
CA ASP A 85 -14.58 -14.23 24.25
C ASP A 85 -15.03 -14.76 22.88
N ASP A 86 -16.04 -14.17 22.22
CA ASP A 86 -16.65 -14.78 21.01
C ASP A 86 -16.20 -14.16 19.66
N VAL A 87 -15.55 -12.98 19.66
CA VAL A 87 -14.93 -12.41 18.43
C VAL A 87 -13.41 -12.63 18.43
N MET A 88 -12.79 -12.82 19.61
CA MET A 88 -11.41 -13.25 19.73
C MET A 88 -11.23 -14.76 19.52
N GLN A 89 -12.27 -15.58 19.64
CA GLN A 89 -12.16 -17.02 19.36
C GLN A 89 -11.76 -17.34 17.91
N GLU A 90 -11.97 -16.43 16.96
CA GLU A 90 -11.49 -16.58 15.58
C GLU A 90 -10.06 -16.03 15.36
N LEU A 91 -9.51 -15.27 16.32
CA LEU A 91 -8.14 -14.70 16.29
C LEU A 91 -7.15 -15.40 17.25
N GLU A 92 -7.61 -16.37 18.03
CA GLU A 92 -6.83 -17.08 19.05
C GLU A 92 -6.46 -18.53 18.69
N ASP A 93 -6.38 -18.90 17.41
CA ASP A 93 -5.64 -20.13 17.10
C ASP A 93 -4.14 -19.86 17.29
N ALA A 94 -3.67 -19.93 18.54
CA ALA A 94 -2.26 -19.83 18.88
C ALA A 94 -1.41 -20.92 18.21
N SER A 95 -2.05 -21.94 17.61
CA SER A 95 -1.37 -22.94 16.79
C SER A 95 -1.25 -22.56 15.30
N ASP A 96 -2.01 -21.56 14.84
CA ASP A 96 -1.89 -21.01 13.48
C ASP A 96 -0.73 -20.00 13.41
N THR A 97 0.46 -20.52 13.11
CA THR A 97 1.69 -19.73 13.06
C THR A 97 1.66 -18.63 12.01
N ILE A 98 0.91 -18.81 10.92
CA ILE A 98 0.81 -17.83 9.83
C ILE A 98 -0.05 -16.64 10.27
N LEU A 99 -1.22 -16.91 10.86
CA LEU A 99 -2.08 -15.85 11.39
C LEU A 99 -1.37 -15.06 12.51
N GLN A 100 -0.70 -15.76 13.43
CA GLN A 100 0.05 -15.10 14.50
C GLN A 100 1.19 -14.24 13.94
N ALA A 101 1.91 -14.71 12.93
CA ALA A 101 2.94 -13.89 12.28
C ALA A 101 2.37 -12.64 11.61
N ASN A 102 1.21 -12.75 10.95
CA ASN A 102 0.53 -11.61 10.33
C ASN A 102 0.20 -10.53 11.37
N ILE A 103 -0.43 -10.90 12.49
CA ILE A 103 -0.73 -9.99 13.60
C ILE A 103 0.55 -9.33 14.12
N ASN A 104 1.56 -10.13 14.45
CA ASN A 104 2.82 -9.63 15.01
C ASN A 104 3.57 -8.67 14.07
N VAL A 105 3.49 -8.88 12.75
CA VAL A 105 4.05 -7.96 11.75
C VAL A 105 3.37 -6.60 11.83
N TYR A 106 2.04 -6.56 11.81
CA TYR A 106 1.31 -5.30 11.83
C TYR A 106 1.50 -4.55 13.16
N GLU A 107 1.59 -5.27 14.28
CA GLU A 107 2.01 -4.68 15.54
C GLU A 107 3.41 -4.07 15.45
N ALA A 108 4.39 -4.80 14.90
CA ALA A 108 5.76 -4.30 14.74
C ALA A 108 5.83 -3.07 13.82
N ILE A 109 5.07 -3.05 12.72
CA ILE A 109 4.96 -1.89 11.82
C ILE A 109 4.35 -0.69 12.55
N PHE A 110 3.26 -0.90 13.30
CA PHE A 110 2.58 0.15 14.06
C PHE A 110 3.49 0.75 15.14
N GLU A 111 4.27 -0.09 15.82
CA GLU A 111 5.26 0.31 16.81
C GLU A 111 6.55 0.89 16.19
N ARG A 112 6.63 0.97 14.86
CA ARG A 112 7.77 1.47 14.09
C ARG A 112 9.05 0.67 14.35
N LYS A 113 8.91 -0.65 14.36
CA LYS A 113 9.99 -1.63 14.51
C LYS A 113 10.19 -2.42 13.20
N PRO A 114 10.68 -1.78 12.13
CA PRO A 114 10.80 -2.42 10.80
C PRO A 114 11.73 -3.64 10.82
N THR A 115 12.77 -3.63 11.66
CA THR A 115 13.67 -4.78 11.83
C THR A 115 12.99 -5.99 12.46
N GLU A 116 11.97 -5.78 13.29
CA GLU A 116 11.19 -6.86 13.88
C GLU A 116 10.19 -7.40 12.86
N ALA A 117 9.48 -6.51 12.15
CA ALA A 117 8.56 -6.89 11.09
C ALA A 117 9.23 -7.76 10.01
N ILE A 118 10.38 -7.32 9.49
CA ILE A 118 11.11 -8.08 8.45
C ILE A 118 11.60 -9.45 8.95
N ARG A 119 12.00 -9.54 10.23
CA ARG A 119 12.40 -10.83 10.81
C ARG A 119 11.20 -11.79 10.87
N ILE A 120 10.04 -11.32 11.33
CA ILE A 120 8.83 -12.15 11.40
C ILE A 120 8.42 -12.62 10.00
N PHE A 121 8.47 -11.72 9.02
CA PHE A 121 8.22 -12.07 7.62
C PHE A 121 9.15 -13.18 7.10
N MET A 122 10.46 -13.04 7.34
CA MET A 122 11.43 -14.05 6.94
C MET A 122 11.20 -15.39 7.66
N ASP A 123 10.86 -15.36 8.95
CA ASP A 123 10.66 -16.56 9.76
C ASP A 123 9.41 -17.36 9.32
N VAL A 124 8.35 -16.68 8.88
CA VAL A 124 7.09 -17.33 8.47
C VAL A 124 7.02 -17.71 6.99
N TRP A 125 7.91 -17.20 6.14
CA TRP A 125 7.82 -17.39 4.70
C TRP A 125 7.84 -18.86 4.25
N ASP A 126 8.66 -19.70 4.88
CA ASP A 126 8.69 -21.14 4.60
C ASP A 126 7.38 -21.85 4.99
N ASP A 127 6.76 -21.42 6.08
CA ASP A 127 5.46 -21.92 6.53
C ASP A 127 4.35 -21.52 5.55
N ILE A 128 4.36 -20.29 5.02
CA ILE A 128 3.42 -19.83 3.98
C ILE A 128 3.59 -20.67 2.72
N LYS A 129 4.81 -20.83 2.21
CA LYS A 129 5.08 -21.66 1.02
C LYS A 129 4.56 -23.08 1.20
N LYS A 130 4.74 -23.65 2.39
CA LYS A 130 4.24 -24.98 2.72
C LYS A 130 2.72 -25.02 2.77
N PHE A 131 2.09 -24.08 3.48
CA PHE A 131 0.63 -23.95 3.57
C PHE A 131 -0.01 -23.86 2.18
N VAL A 132 0.53 -23.01 1.30
CA VAL A 132 0.03 -22.86 -0.07
C VAL A 132 0.12 -24.18 -0.84
N LYS A 133 1.28 -24.86 -0.77
CA LYS A 133 1.49 -26.14 -1.48
C LYS A 133 0.63 -27.27 -0.93
N ASP A 134 0.50 -27.38 0.38
CA ASP A 134 -0.20 -28.49 1.01
C ASP A 134 -1.72 -28.39 0.82
N ASN A 135 -2.26 -27.16 0.73
CA ASN A 135 -3.72 -26.94 0.72
C ASN A 135 -4.29 -26.55 -0.66
N PHE A 136 -3.53 -25.86 -1.51
CA PHE A 136 -4.09 -25.23 -2.73
C PHE A 136 -3.50 -25.76 -4.03
N TYR A 137 -2.36 -26.46 -4.00
CA TYR A 137 -1.82 -27.08 -5.20
C TYR A 137 -2.70 -28.25 -5.62
N LYS A 138 -3.19 -28.20 -6.86
CA LYS A 138 -4.04 -29.24 -7.45
C LYS A 138 -3.24 -29.97 -8.54
N GLN A 139 -3.69 -31.16 -8.94
CA GLN A 139 -3.12 -31.88 -10.08
C GLN A 139 -4.17 -32.04 -11.18
N ASP A 140 -3.77 -31.81 -12.43
CA ASP A 140 -4.62 -32.10 -13.58
C ASP A 140 -4.69 -33.62 -13.86
N SER A 141 -5.56 -34.02 -14.79
CA SER A 141 -5.72 -35.42 -15.22
C SER A 141 -4.45 -36.08 -15.78
N LYS A 142 -3.41 -35.30 -16.11
CA LYS A 142 -2.11 -35.76 -16.64
C LYS A 142 -1.01 -35.72 -15.57
N GLY A 143 -1.32 -35.32 -14.34
CA GLY A 143 -0.37 -35.20 -13.24
C GLY A 143 0.44 -33.90 -13.25
N ASN A 144 0.08 -32.90 -14.06
CA ASN A 144 0.71 -31.59 -14.00
C ASN A 144 0.19 -30.82 -12.78
N ILE A 145 1.10 -30.13 -12.09
CA ILE A 145 0.74 -29.26 -10.96
C ILE A 145 0.01 -28.02 -11.49
N ILE A 146 -1.17 -27.77 -10.93
CA ILE A 146 -1.93 -26.53 -11.09
C ILE A 146 -1.67 -25.70 -9.83
N LYS A 147 -1.00 -24.55 -10.01
CA LYS A 147 -0.77 -23.57 -8.94
C LYS A 147 -2.03 -22.70 -8.77
N PRO A 148 -2.35 -22.25 -7.54
CA PRO A 148 -3.43 -21.31 -7.27
C PRO A 148 -3.05 -19.88 -7.68
N GLU A 149 -4.04 -19.03 -7.92
CA GLU A 149 -3.86 -17.57 -7.94
C GLU A 149 -3.95 -17.03 -6.50
N LEU A 150 -3.36 -15.86 -6.24
CA LEU A 150 -3.34 -15.29 -4.88
C LEU A 150 -4.76 -15.05 -4.34
N ILE A 151 -5.61 -14.46 -5.18
CA ILE A 151 -7.00 -14.15 -4.83
C ILE A 151 -7.81 -15.40 -4.49
N ASP A 152 -7.55 -16.53 -5.16
CA ASP A 152 -8.24 -17.80 -4.87
C ASP A 152 -7.99 -18.25 -3.43
N ILE A 153 -6.78 -18.04 -2.91
CA ILE A 153 -6.43 -18.42 -1.54
C ILE A 153 -7.12 -17.50 -0.54
N ASP A 154 -7.13 -16.20 -0.82
CA ASP A 154 -7.81 -15.24 0.04
C ASP A 154 -9.32 -15.54 0.07
N ASP A 155 -9.95 -15.80 -1.08
CA ASP A 155 -11.36 -16.20 -1.15
C ASP A 155 -11.64 -17.54 -0.42
N GLU A 156 -10.83 -18.58 -0.66
CA GLU A 156 -11.01 -19.90 -0.03
C GLU A 156 -10.75 -19.87 1.49
N THR A 157 -9.97 -18.90 1.99
CA THR A 157 -9.70 -18.71 3.42
C THR A 157 -10.59 -17.65 4.07
N ASP A 158 -11.61 -17.14 3.36
CA ASP A 158 -12.47 -16.02 3.81
C ASP A 158 -11.64 -14.82 4.30
N PHE A 159 -10.56 -14.52 3.56
CA PHE A 159 -9.59 -13.47 3.81
C PHE A 159 -8.91 -13.56 5.18
N LYS A 160 -8.86 -14.74 5.80
CA LYS A 160 -8.23 -14.95 7.12
C LYS A 160 -6.79 -14.43 7.19
N TYR A 161 -6.02 -14.58 6.12
CA TYR A 161 -4.60 -14.22 6.09
C TYR A 161 -4.30 -12.97 5.25
N GLU A 162 -5.20 -12.60 4.33
CA GLU A 162 -5.00 -11.54 3.33
C GLU A 162 -3.64 -11.62 2.61
N LEU A 163 -3.28 -12.82 2.11
CA LEU A 163 -1.96 -13.08 1.54
C LEU A 163 -1.63 -12.13 0.38
N PHE A 164 -2.62 -11.71 -0.42
CA PHE A 164 -2.38 -10.78 -1.52
C PHE A 164 -1.77 -9.45 -1.03
N ASN A 165 -2.37 -8.84 -0.01
CA ASN A 165 -1.88 -7.59 0.58
C ASN A 165 -0.59 -7.83 1.36
N TRP A 166 -0.56 -8.90 2.14
CA TRP A 166 0.53 -9.18 3.07
C TRP A 166 1.85 -9.48 2.36
N LEU A 167 1.83 -10.15 1.20
CA LEU A 167 3.04 -10.37 0.39
C LEU A 167 3.57 -9.09 -0.27
N GLN A 168 2.71 -8.10 -0.55
CA GLN A 168 3.14 -6.79 -1.00
C GLN A 168 3.79 -6.01 0.15
N ASP A 169 3.22 -6.08 1.35
CA ASP A 169 3.83 -5.49 2.55
C ASP A 169 5.20 -6.13 2.85
N MET A 170 5.34 -7.45 2.70
CA MET A 170 6.62 -8.15 2.79
C MET A 170 7.65 -7.60 1.81
N GLU A 171 7.27 -7.52 0.54
CA GLU A 171 8.11 -7.01 -0.55
C GLU A 171 8.63 -5.60 -0.23
N MET A 172 7.72 -4.70 0.14
CA MET A 172 8.06 -3.32 0.50
C MET A 172 9.00 -3.24 1.71
N GLU A 173 8.80 -4.09 2.72
CA GLU A 173 9.66 -4.09 3.90
C GLU A 173 11.08 -4.61 3.62
N PHE A 174 11.26 -5.54 2.67
CA PHE A 174 12.60 -5.89 2.17
C PHE A 174 13.30 -4.67 1.55
N HIS A 175 12.59 -3.89 0.74
CA HIS A 175 13.13 -2.65 0.15
C HIS A 175 13.48 -1.63 1.23
N ASN A 176 12.55 -1.35 2.15
CA ASN A 176 12.74 -0.39 3.25
C ASN A 176 13.93 -0.77 4.14
N SER A 177 14.13 -2.08 4.36
CA SER A 177 15.24 -2.65 5.13
C SER A 177 16.54 -2.78 4.34
N ARG A 178 16.53 -2.50 3.02
CA ARG A 178 17.68 -2.63 2.10
C ARG A 178 18.24 -4.04 2.00
N LEU A 179 17.39 -5.04 2.21
CA LEU A 179 17.71 -6.45 2.08
C LEU A 179 17.44 -6.90 0.64
N TYR A 180 18.25 -6.38 -0.29
CA TYR A 180 17.96 -6.48 -1.73
C TYR A 180 18.19 -7.88 -2.31
N GLU A 181 19.15 -8.65 -1.80
CA GLU A 181 19.35 -10.04 -2.25
C GLU A 181 18.19 -10.92 -1.79
N GLU A 182 17.75 -10.74 -0.54
CA GLU A 182 16.58 -11.40 0.02
C GLU A 182 15.30 -10.98 -0.71
N ARG A 183 15.15 -9.68 -1.07
CA ARG A 183 14.05 -9.16 -1.89
C ARG A 183 13.97 -9.90 -3.23
N ILE A 184 15.10 -10.04 -3.93
CA ILE A 184 15.16 -10.73 -5.22
C ILE A 184 14.72 -12.19 -5.05
N GLN A 185 15.26 -12.88 -4.06
CA GLN A 185 14.90 -14.27 -3.78
C GLN A 185 13.40 -14.40 -3.46
N PHE A 186 12.88 -13.56 -2.57
CA PHE A 186 11.47 -13.55 -2.18
C PHE A 186 10.55 -13.34 -3.39
N CYS A 187 10.81 -12.31 -4.21
CA CYS A 187 10.01 -12.02 -5.40
C CYS A 187 10.02 -13.19 -6.40
N GLN A 188 11.18 -13.81 -6.62
CA GLN A 188 11.28 -14.99 -7.48
C GLN A 188 10.47 -16.17 -6.93
N GLU A 189 10.57 -16.42 -5.62
CA GLU A 189 9.81 -17.48 -4.96
C GLU A 189 8.29 -17.24 -5.00
N VAL A 190 7.84 -16.00 -4.85
CA VAL A 190 6.41 -15.62 -5.00
C VAL A 190 5.96 -15.87 -6.44
N MET A 191 6.73 -15.42 -7.43
CA MET A 191 6.44 -15.67 -8.84
C MET A 191 6.37 -17.17 -9.18
N ASP A 192 7.21 -17.98 -8.54
CA ASP A 192 7.22 -19.43 -8.71
C ASP A 192 6.14 -20.15 -7.90
N LEU A 193 5.62 -19.56 -6.82
CA LEU A 193 4.63 -20.19 -5.95
C LEU A 193 3.22 -20.11 -6.54
N PHE A 194 2.87 -19.02 -7.20
CA PHE A 194 1.51 -18.73 -7.68
C PHE A 194 1.38 -18.82 -9.21
N ALA A 195 0.14 -18.94 -9.67
CA ALA A 195 -0.25 -18.65 -11.04
C ALA A 195 -0.56 -17.15 -11.19
N TRP A 196 -0.37 -16.63 -12.40
CA TRP A 196 -0.57 -15.22 -12.77
C TRP A 196 -1.37 -15.17 -14.07
N LYS A 197 -2.66 -15.49 -14.01
CA LYS A 197 -3.53 -15.53 -15.21
C LYS A 197 -4.48 -14.35 -15.24
N GLU A 198 -5.12 -14.06 -14.11
CA GLU A 198 -6.01 -12.91 -13.94
C GLU A 198 -5.23 -11.71 -13.42
N ASP A 199 -4.30 -11.94 -12.49
CA ASP A 199 -3.37 -10.94 -11.98
C ASP A 199 -2.01 -10.99 -12.67
N SER A 200 -1.29 -9.86 -12.64
CA SER A 200 0.08 -9.79 -13.14
C SER A 200 1.12 -9.85 -12.02
N ALA A 201 2.23 -10.53 -12.30
CA ALA A 201 3.44 -10.53 -11.48
C ALA A 201 4.30 -9.26 -11.63
N ASP A 202 3.82 -8.24 -12.36
CA ASP A 202 4.55 -7.01 -12.70
C ASP A 202 5.22 -6.33 -11.51
N ASN A 203 4.55 -6.30 -10.35
CA ASN A 203 5.09 -5.69 -9.12
C ASN A 203 6.35 -6.43 -8.66
N TYR A 204 6.31 -7.76 -8.59
CA TYR A 204 7.46 -8.58 -8.19
C TYR A 204 8.58 -8.56 -9.24
N LYS A 205 8.24 -8.54 -10.53
CA LYS A 205 9.22 -8.38 -11.61
C LYS A 205 9.91 -7.00 -11.55
N SER A 206 9.16 -5.95 -11.27
CA SER A 206 9.69 -4.59 -11.06
C SER A 206 10.62 -4.54 -9.85
N ALA A 207 10.19 -5.14 -8.73
CA ALA A 207 10.96 -5.21 -7.49
C ALA A 207 12.32 -5.90 -7.66
N ILE A 208 12.38 -6.98 -8.45
CA ILE A 208 13.65 -7.64 -8.80
C ILE A 208 14.58 -6.68 -9.55
N GLY A 209 14.06 -6.01 -10.59
CA GLY A 209 14.86 -5.09 -11.40
C GLY A 209 15.37 -3.89 -10.61
N GLU A 210 14.54 -3.31 -9.73
CA GLU A 210 14.92 -2.25 -8.80
C GLU A 210 15.98 -2.71 -7.79
N ALA A 211 15.82 -3.91 -7.22
CA ALA A 211 16.77 -4.47 -6.26
C ALA A 211 18.15 -4.68 -6.91
N LEU A 212 18.20 -5.20 -8.15
CA LEU A 212 19.42 -5.31 -8.93
C LEU A 212 20.07 -3.93 -9.16
N ASN A 213 19.25 -2.91 -9.45
CA ASN A 213 19.74 -1.54 -9.61
C ASN A 213 20.32 -0.97 -8.30
N ASP A 214 19.64 -1.15 -7.17
CA ASP A 214 20.08 -0.71 -5.85
C ASP A 214 21.36 -1.40 -5.39
N LEU A 215 21.53 -2.69 -5.75
CA LEU A 215 22.77 -3.45 -5.58
C LEU A 215 23.89 -3.01 -6.54
N LYS A 216 23.61 -2.09 -7.47
CA LYS A 216 24.51 -1.64 -8.53
C LYS A 216 24.94 -2.75 -9.50
N ARG A 217 24.13 -3.81 -9.59
CA ARG A 217 24.26 -4.91 -10.56
C ARG A 217 23.63 -4.48 -11.89
N TYR A 218 24.12 -3.36 -12.44
CA TYR A 218 23.48 -2.64 -13.54
C TYR A 218 23.31 -3.46 -14.82
N ASN A 219 24.29 -4.32 -15.14
CA ASN A 219 24.18 -5.21 -16.31
C ASN A 219 23.08 -6.25 -16.13
N GLU A 220 22.93 -6.80 -14.93
CA GLU A 220 21.90 -7.80 -14.63
C GLU A 220 20.51 -7.15 -14.58
N CYS A 221 20.42 -5.95 -14.02
CA CYS A 221 19.22 -5.11 -14.06
C CYS A 221 18.78 -4.85 -15.52
N ASP A 222 19.72 -4.45 -16.38
CA ASP A 222 19.44 -4.21 -17.79
C ASP A 222 18.97 -5.48 -18.50
N GLU A 223 19.69 -6.59 -18.32
CA GLU A 223 19.34 -7.89 -18.91
C GLU A 223 17.97 -8.38 -18.45
N TRP A 224 17.63 -8.18 -17.17
CA TRP A 224 16.33 -8.52 -16.60
C TRP A 224 15.19 -7.82 -17.33
N PHE A 225 15.23 -6.48 -17.40
CA PHE A 225 14.18 -5.70 -18.06
C PHE A 225 14.15 -5.93 -19.58
N GLU A 226 15.32 -6.08 -20.23
CA GLU A 226 15.38 -6.39 -21.66
C GLU A 226 14.78 -7.77 -21.99
N ASN A 227 14.96 -8.77 -21.12
CA ASN A 227 14.34 -10.08 -21.29
C ASN A 227 12.83 -10.01 -21.05
N TRP A 228 12.38 -9.30 -20.01
CA TRP A 228 10.95 -9.08 -19.78
C TRP A 228 10.28 -8.41 -20.98
N LEU A 229 10.88 -7.36 -21.57
CA LEU A 229 10.36 -6.70 -22.79
C LEU A 229 10.46 -7.56 -24.06
N LYS A 230 11.25 -8.64 -24.09
CA LYS A 230 11.21 -9.59 -25.23
C LYS A 230 9.95 -10.43 -25.17
N GLU A 231 9.49 -10.78 -23.97
CA GLU A 231 8.29 -11.58 -23.75
C GLU A 231 7.03 -10.71 -23.82
N GLU A 232 7.10 -9.50 -23.27
CA GLU A 232 5.98 -8.56 -23.16
C GLU A 232 6.41 -7.15 -23.64
N PRO A 233 6.47 -6.90 -24.97
CA PRO A 233 7.07 -5.69 -25.54
C PRO A 233 6.42 -4.37 -25.15
N ASP A 234 5.12 -4.40 -24.83
CA ASP A 234 4.32 -3.24 -24.50
C ASP A 234 3.99 -3.17 -22.99
N ASN A 235 4.67 -3.97 -22.14
CA ASN A 235 4.41 -3.98 -20.70
C ASN A 235 4.76 -2.62 -20.07
N ILE A 236 3.73 -1.90 -19.60
CA ILE A 236 3.85 -0.55 -19.06
C ILE A 236 4.71 -0.51 -17.80
N SER A 237 4.51 -1.46 -16.89
CA SER A 237 5.25 -1.57 -15.63
C SER A 237 6.75 -1.73 -15.91
N CYS A 238 7.10 -2.64 -16.82
CA CYS A 238 8.48 -2.87 -17.23
C CYS A 238 9.11 -1.63 -17.86
N ILE A 239 8.43 -0.97 -18.81
CA ILE A 239 8.94 0.24 -19.47
C ILE A 239 9.17 1.35 -18.43
N ASN A 240 8.18 1.58 -17.57
CA ASN A 240 8.24 2.60 -16.52
C ASN A 240 9.41 2.35 -15.56
N THR A 241 9.47 1.16 -14.96
CA THR A 241 10.48 0.82 -13.94
C THR A 241 11.87 0.76 -14.56
N TYR A 242 12.00 0.27 -15.80
CA TYR A 242 13.31 0.21 -16.44
C TYR A 242 13.88 1.61 -16.67
N ILE A 243 13.10 2.51 -17.27
CA ILE A 243 13.54 3.89 -17.49
C ILE A 243 13.80 4.60 -16.16
N GLN A 244 13.02 4.33 -15.12
CA GLN A 244 13.25 4.86 -13.78
C GLN A 244 14.62 4.45 -13.22
N CYS A 245 14.97 3.16 -13.30
CA CYS A 245 16.24 2.64 -12.82
C CYS A 245 17.43 3.29 -13.56
N VAL A 246 17.35 3.34 -14.89
CA VAL A 246 18.39 3.94 -15.74
C VAL A 246 18.55 5.45 -15.47
N SER A 247 17.43 6.17 -15.29
CA SER A 247 17.44 7.59 -14.94
C SER A 247 17.99 7.83 -13.53
N GLY A 248 17.64 6.97 -12.56
CA GLY A 248 18.10 7.06 -11.17
C GLY A 248 19.61 6.87 -11.00
N ARG A 249 20.27 6.18 -11.95
CA ARG A 249 21.73 6.08 -12.02
C ARG A 249 22.38 7.12 -12.94
N GLU A 250 21.64 8.14 -13.37
CA GLU A 250 22.07 9.25 -14.24
C GLU A 250 22.58 8.81 -15.63
N ASP A 251 22.18 7.64 -16.12
CA ASP A 251 22.47 7.19 -17.49
C ASP A 251 21.43 7.76 -18.47
N TRP A 252 21.45 9.09 -18.58
CA TRP A 252 20.44 9.85 -19.33
C TRP A 252 20.40 9.53 -20.82
N GLU A 253 21.53 9.14 -21.40
CA GLU A 253 21.60 8.73 -22.81
C GLU A 253 20.84 7.43 -23.04
N LYS A 254 21.04 6.42 -22.18
CA LYS A 254 20.25 5.18 -22.26
C LYS A 254 18.78 5.43 -21.92
N ALA A 255 18.48 6.26 -20.92
CA ALA A 255 17.11 6.62 -20.56
C ALA A 255 16.37 7.28 -21.75
N LYS A 256 17.05 8.16 -22.49
CA LYS A 256 16.54 8.76 -23.72
C LYS A 256 16.23 7.71 -24.79
N GLN A 257 17.17 6.81 -25.05
CA GLN A 257 17.01 5.77 -26.06
C GLN A 257 15.81 4.86 -25.75
N LEU A 258 15.62 4.47 -24.49
CA LEU A 258 14.46 3.71 -24.04
C LEU A 258 13.17 4.52 -24.18
N THR A 259 13.18 5.79 -23.78
CA THR A 259 12.03 6.69 -23.89
C THR A 259 11.59 6.88 -25.35
N GLU A 260 12.53 7.13 -26.26
CA GLU A 260 12.24 7.28 -27.69
C GLU A 260 11.75 5.97 -28.32
N LYS A 261 12.25 4.83 -27.84
CA LYS A 261 11.85 3.49 -28.30
C LYS A 261 10.42 3.11 -27.87
N TYR A 262 10.07 3.36 -26.61
CA TYR A 262 8.86 2.79 -25.99
C TYR A 262 7.77 3.81 -25.64
N ILE A 263 8.08 5.11 -25.52
CA ILE A 263 7.13 6.16 -25.08
C ILE A 263 6.89 7.21 -26.18
N GLY A 264 7.54 7.08 -27.33
CA GLY A 264 7.55 8.07 -28.41
C GLY A 264 6.19 8.73 -28.72
N THR A 265 6.23 9.89 -29.37
CA THR A 265 5.08 10.82 -29.43
C THR A 265 3.81 10.31 -30.11
N SER A 266 3.83 9.11 -30.70
CA SER A 266 2.74 8.46 -31.42
C SER A 266 1.83 7.55 -30.59
N ILE A 267 2.10 7.35 -29.29
CA ILE A 267 1.25 6.52 -28.43
C ILE A 267 0.04 7.34 -27.95
N GLU A 268 -1.16 6.75 -28.05
CA GLU A 268 -2.36 7.29 -27.39
C GLU A 268 -2.33 6.94 -25.90
N PHE A 269 -2.44 7.97 -25.06
CA PHE A 269 -2.38 7.81 -23.60
C PHE A 269 -3.78 7.63 -23.00
N ASN A 270 -3.91 6.69 -22.07
CA ASN A 270 -5.11 6.32 -21.33
C ASN A 270 -4.78 6.15 -19.83
N GLY A 271 -5.72 5.64 -19.03
CA GLY A 271 -5.51 5.45 -17.59
C GLY A 271 -4.66 4.25 -17.17
N GLU A 272 -4.13 3.49 -18.12
CA GLU A 272 -3.23 2.37 -17.87
C GLU A 272 -1.77 2.73 -18.18
N ASN A 273 -1.54 3.68 -19.09
CA ASN A 273 -0.19 4.02 -19.60
C ASN A 273 0.22 5.48 -19.40
N GLU A 274 -0.60 6.33 -18.75
CA GLU A 274 -0.28 7.74 -18.52
C GLU A 274 0.99 7.92 -17.69
N ILE A 275 1.35 6.94 -16.86
CA ILE A 275 2.58 6.97 -16.06
C ILE A 275 3.82 7.17 -16.93
N LEU A 276 3.78 6.68 -18.19
CA LEU A 276 4.87 6.84 -19.14
C LEU A 276 5.08 8.30 -19.57
N LEU A 277 4.04 9.15 -19.55
CA LEU A 277 4.18 10.59 -19.82
C LEU A 277 5.08 11.26 -18.77
N TYR A 278 4.84 10.96 -17.50
CA TYR A 278 5.65 11.48 -16.39
C TYR A 278 7.08 10.93 -16.48
N ARG A 279 7.22 9.65 -16.83
CA ARG A 279 8.54 9.06 -17.01
C ARG A 279 9.35 9.73 -18.12
N ALA A 280 8.73 10.01 -19.26
CA ALA A 280 9.39 10.73 -20.34
C ALA A 280 9.72 12.19 -19.96
N LEU A 281 8.83 12.86 -19.21
CA LEU A 281 9.10 14.19 -18.67
C LEU A 281 10.36 14.18 -17.80
N ASP A 282 10.46 13.28 -16.82
CA ASP A 282 11.62 13.13 -15.93
C ASP A 282 12.93 13.00 -16.72
N VAL A 283 12.93 12.19 -17.78
CA VAL A 283 14.10 11.95 -18.63
C VAL A 283 14.54 13.23 -19.35
N TYR A 284 13.59 13.95 -19.98
CA TYR A 284 13.92 15.16 -20.73
C TYR A 284 14.28 16.34 -19.82
N GLU A 285 13.73 16.40 -18.60
CA GLU A 285 14.19 17.34 -17.57
C GLU A 285 15.62 17.02 -17.12
N GLY A 286 15.93 15.74 -16.86
CA GLY A 286 17.27 15.28 -16.49
C GLY A 286 18.33 15.58 -17.55
N LEU A 287 17.96 15.50 -18.84
CA LEU A 287 18.81 15.88 -19.98
C LEU A 287 18.94 17.40 -20.18
N GLY A 288 18.06 18.21 -19.57
CA GLY A 288 17.94 19.64 -19.87
C GLY A 288 17.35 19.94 -21.26
N GLU A 289 16.66 18.98 -21.90
CA GLU A 289 15.97 19.16 -23.17
C GLU A 289 14.61 19.87 -22.98
N THR A 290 14.66 21.17 -22.67
CA THR A 290 13.51 21.98 -22.25
C THR A 290 12.32 21.94 -23.20
N GLU A 291 12.55 21.93 -24.52
CA GLU A 291 11.47 21.90 -25.51
C GLU A 291 10.71 20.58 -25.49
N LYS A 292 11.41 19.45 -25.39
CA LYS A 292 10.78 18.13 -25.29
C LYS A 292 10.09 17.94 -23.94
N ALA A 293 10.72 18.37 -22.85
CA ALA A 293 10.09 18.34 -21.52
C ALA A 293 8.75 19.11 -21.54
N LYS A 294 8.73 20.30 -22.16
CA LYS A 294 7.50 21.09 -22.34
C LYS A 294 6.43 20.36 -23.16
N GLN A 295 6.81 19.64 -24.22
CA GLN A 295 5.86 18.84 -25.01
C GLN A 295 5.21 17.73 -24.17
N TYR A 296 5.97 17.03 -23.33
CA TYR A 296 5.41 16.00 -22.44
C TYR A 296 4.55 16.63 -21.33
N GLN A 297 4.95 17.78 -20.80
CA GLN A 297 4.11 18.53 -19.84
C GLN A 297 2.78 18.94 -20.46
N GLU A 298 2.76 19.42 -21.71
CA GLU A 298 1.53 19.77 -22.42
C GLU A 298 0.62 18.54 -22.61
N LYS A 299 1.18 17.37 -22.94
CA LYS A 299 0.43 16.11 -23.01
C LYS A 299 -0.16 15.69 -21.66
N ILE A 300 0.60 15.83 -20.57
CA ILE A 300 0.11 15.57 -19.21
C ILE A 300 -1.06 16.50 -18.89
N ASP A 301 -0.93 17.80 -19.18
CA ASP A 301 -1.99 18.78 -18.94
C ASP A 301 -3.26 18.48 -19.77
N GLU A 302 -3.10 18.03 -21.01
CA GLU A 302 -4.19 17.58 -21.88
C GLU A 302 -4.89 16.33 -21.32
N TYR A 303 -4.11 15.32 -20.91
CA TYR A 303 -4.62 14.11 -20.27
C TYR A 303 -5.41 14.46 -19.00
N LEU A 304 -4.86 15.28 -18.11
CA LEU A 304 -5.51 15.69 -16.87
C LEU A 304 -6.80 16.48 -17.12
N LYS A 305 -6.86 17.31 -18.16
CA LYS A 305 -8.10 18.01 -18.58
C LYS A 305 -9.13 17.01 -19.08
N TRP A 306 -8.73 16.05 -19.91
CA TRP A 306 -9.62 14.99 -20.41
C TRP A 306 -10.14 14.13 -19.25
N PHE A 307 -9.26 13.70 -18.35
CA PHE A 307 -9.59 12.88 -17.19
C PHE A 307 -10.61 13.58 -16.30
N LYS A 308 -10.37 14.85 -15.93
CA LYS A 308 -11.32 15.66 -15.13
C LYS A 308 -12.67 15.86 -15.80
N LYS A 309 -12.71 15.92 -17.14
CA LYS A 309 -13.95 16.13 -17.89
C LYS A 309 -14.78 14.85 -18.02
N ASN A 310 -14.12 13.70 -18.17
CA ASN A 310 -14.79 12.44 -18.51
C ASN A 310 -15.01 11.52 -17.31
N ARG A 311 -14.24 11.67 -16.23
CA ARG A 311 -14.53 11.00 -14.96
C ARG A 311 -15.63 11.79 -14.26
N LYS A 312 -16.87 11.30 -14.33
CA LYS A 312 -17.91 11.69 -13.38
C LYS A 312 -17.45 11.17 -12.03
N PHE A 313 -17.10 12.06 -11.10
CA PHE A 313 -16.97 11.68 -9.71
C PHE A 313 -18.38 11.31 -9.23
N ASP A 314 -18.63 10.04 -8.96
CA ASP A 314 -19.53 9.72 -7.86
C ASP A 314 -18.77 10.12 -6.58
N GLU A 315 -19.39 10.91 -5.71
CA GLU A 315 -18.76 11.45 -4.49
C GLU A 315 -18.24 10.36 -3.52
N ASP A 316 -18.57 9.09 -3.79
CA ASP A 316 -18.22 7.90 -2.99
C ASP A 316 -16.95 7.17 -3.44
N ASP A 317 -16.31 7.56 -4.55
CA ASP A 317 -15.19 6.81 -5.13
C ASP A 317 -13.83 7.48 -4.82
N TYR A 318 -13.50 7.57 -3.53
CA TYR A 318 -12.11 7.73 -3.10
C TYR A 318 -11.36 6.41 -3.35
N ALA A 319 -11.00 6.17 -4.62
CA ALA A 319 -9.84 5.36 -4.90
C ALA A 319 -8.67 6.01 -4.13
N GLU A 320 -8.11 5.27 -3.18
CA GLU A 320 -6.90 5.70 -2.47
C GLU A 320 -5.88 6.15 -3.53
N PRO A 321 -5.32 7.37 -3.42
CA PRO A 321 -4.24 7.74 -4.32
C PRO A 321 -3.14 6.72 -4.10
N VAL A 322 -2.83 5.94 -5.14
CA VAL A 322 -1.60 5.15 -5.23
C VAL A 322 -0.49 6.08 -4.73
N TYR A 323 0.14 5.69 -3.62
CA TYR A 323 1.22 6.43 -3.00
C TYR A 323 2.39 6.48 -3.98
N PHE A 324 2.35 7.41 -4.93
CA PHE A 324 3.57 7.96 -5.49
C PHE A 324 4.24 8.64 -4.31
N SER A 325 5.24 7.99 -3.72
CA SER A 325 6.19 8.66 -2.86
C SER A 325 6.83 9.74 -3.70
N GLN A 326 6.25 10.95 -3.71
CA GLN A 326 6.99 12.12 -4.11
C GLN A 326 8.28 12.08 -3.30
N PRO A 327 9.47 12.21 -3.94
CA PRO A 327 10.71 12.22 -3.20
C PRO A 327 10.57 13.24 -2.08
N ILE A 328 10.72 12.79 -0.83
CA ILE A 328 10.69 13.68 0.32
C ILE A 328 11.81 14.68 0.09
N VAL A 329 11.47 15.87 -0.41
CA VAL A 329 12.37 17.01 -0.41
C VAL A 329 12.53 17.37 1.05
N LYS A 330 13.49 16.72 1.72
CA LYS A 330 13.90 17.12 3.06
C LYS A 330 14.40 18.54 2.92
N GLU A 331 13.60 19.50 3.41
CA GLU A 331 14.05 20.87 3.56
C GLU A 331 15.44 20.84 4.22
N LYS A 332 16.39 21.55 3.64
CA LYS A 332 17.78 21.54 4.08
C LYS A 332 17.83 22.00 5.55
N LYS A 333 17.97 21.04 6.47
CA LYS A 333 17.96 21.33 7.91
C LYS A 333 19.10 22.31 8.22
N THR A 334 18.75 23.48 8.74
CA THR A 334 19.72 24.47 9.21
C THR A 334 20.17 24.07 10.61
N TYR A 335 21.43 23.67 10.77
CA TYR A 335 21.95 23.23 12.06
C TYR A 335 22.42 24.43 12.91
N PRO A 336 22.46 24.30 14.25
CA PRO A 336 22.79 25.40 15.18
C PRO A 336 24.07 26.18 14.85
N ASN A 337 25.06 25.56 14.20
CA ASN A 337 26.33 26.18 13.86
C ASN A 337 26.41 26.70 12.41
N ASP A 338 25.42 26.43 11.57
CA ASP A 338 25.40 26.83 10.15
C ASP A 338 25.19 28.35 10.01
N PRO A 339 25.61 28.95 8.88
CA PRO A 339 25.26 30.33 8.55
C PRO A 339 23.74 30.53 8.61
N CYS A 340 23.30 31.59 9.28
CA CYS A 340 21.88 31.84 9.46
C CYS A 340 21.23 32.22 8.12
N PRO A 341 20.11 31.58 7.73
CA PRO A 341 19.47 31.77 6.42
C PRO A 341 18.89 33.17 6.22
N CYS A 342 18.76 33.99 7.27
CA CYS A 342 18.35 35.40 7.17
C CYS A 342 19.45 36.34 6.61
N GLY A 343 20.63 35.81 6.26
CA GLY A 343 21.72 36.60 5.67
C GLY A 343 22.50 37.45 6.67
N SER A 344 22.30 37.26 7.97
CA SER A 344 22.93 38.08 9.03
C SER A 344 24.44 37.88 9.21
N GLY A 345 25.04 36.91 8.51
CA GLY A 345 26.45 36.52 8.66
C GLY A 345 26.79 35.81 9.99
N LYS A 346 25.80 35.55 10.86
CA LYS A 346 25.96 34.88 12.16
C LYS A 346 25.58 33.39 12.07
N LYS A 347 26.05 32.57 13.02
CA LYS A 347 25.60 31.18 13.19
C LYS A 347 24.13 31.12 13.61
N TYR A 348 23.36 30.14 13.13
CA TYR A 348 21.91 30.01 13.35
C TYR A 348 21.50 30.13 14.83
N LYS A 349 22.16 29.40 15.74
CA LYS A 349 21.89 29.44 17.20
C LYS A 349 22.11 30.81 17.87
N LYS A 350 22.82 31.71 17.20
CA LYS A 350 23.11 33.07 17.71
C LYS A 350 22.23 34.13 17.02
N CYS A 351 21.31 33.72 16.15
CA CYS A 351 20.44 34.59 15.38
C CYS A 351 18.99 34.08 15.44
N CYS A 352 18.51 33.40 14.40
CA CYS A 352 17.11 32.94 14.30
C CYS A 352 16.81 31.67 15.10
N GLY A 353 17.83 30.91 15.52
CA GLY A 353 17.69 29.70 16.35
C GLY A 353 17.89 29.98 17.84
N LYS A 354 17.44 31.14 18.33
CA LYS A 354 17.45 31.49 19.76
C LYS A 354 16.23 30.94 20.48
#